data_AF-A0A2E7VF21-F1
#
_entry.id   AF-A0A2E7VF21-F1
#
_cell.length_a   1.000
_cell.length_b   1.000
_cell.length_c   1.000
_cell.angle_alpha   90.00
_cell.angle_beta   90.00
_cell.angle_gamma   90.00
#
_symmetry.space_group_name_H-M   'P 1'
#
loop_
_entity.id
_entity.type
_entity.pdbx_description
1 polymer ?
#
loop_
_entity_poly.entity_id
_entity_poly.type
_entity_poly.pdbx_seq_one_letter_code
_entity_poly.pdbx_strand_id
1 'polypeptide(L)'
;MNCLRTLRFPLFSVVAVMLASCVSDSSPTPSLASQAEAAEEAFDHSSVNKGELLKFILETDIIRGRRAYEKSRLTMTRSHNMELLLDPPRYHRHQSMLEEARANKTVSEEEYLHLRNLVKIANEEWLARRSRITQDRARWGFPR
;
A
#
# COMPACT_ATOMS: atom_id res chain seq x y z
N MET A 1 13.05 -53.69 7.16
CA MET A 1 13.57 -52.93 8.31
C MET A 1 13.78 -51.49 7.87
N ASN A 2 13.40 -50.58 8.76
CA ASN A 2 13.28 -49.13 8.62
C ASN A 2 14.61 -48.44 8.24
N CYS A 3 14.58 -47.30 7.55
CA CYS A 3 14.64 -45.98 8.19
C CYS A 3 14.67 -44.81 7.18
N LEU A 4 13.95 -43.74 7.54
CA LEU A 4 13.79 -42.46 6.86
C LEU A 4 15.11 -41.67 6.73
N ARG A 5 15.19 -40.77 5.73
CA ARG A 5 15.29 -39.31 5.98
C ARG A 5 15.21 -38.45 4.69
N THR A 6 14.18 -37.61 4.69
CA THR A 6 14.05 -36.31 4.01
C THR A 6 15.28 -35.41 4.12
N LEU A 7 15.57 -34.66 3.05
CA LEU A 7 16.18 -33.32 3.04
C LEU A 7 15.71 -32.66 1.72
N ARG A 8 14.55 -31.98 1.65
CA ARG A 8 14.36 -30.56 2.01
C ARG A 8 15.59 -29.71 1.67
N PHE A 9 15.69 -29.29 0.41
CA PHE A 9 16.46 -28.10 0.06
C PHE A 9 15.58 -26.86 0.31
N PRO A 10 16.01 -25.90 1.13
CA PRO A 10 15.12 -24.90 1.69
C PRO A 10 14.96 -23.70 0.74
N LEU A 11 13.70 -23.36 0.48
CA LEU A 11 13.15 -22.09 -0.03
C LEU A 11 13.52 -20.85 0.83
N PHE A 12 14.53 -20.93 1.70
CA PHE A 12 14.88 -19.89 2.69
C PHE A 12 16.04 -18.99 2.28
N SER A 13 16.70 -19.23 1.14
CA SER A 13 17.93 -18.49 0.80
C SER A 13 17.71 -17.13 0.13
N VAL A 14 16.47 -16.74 -0.21
CA VAL A 14 16.17 -15.40 -0.75
C VAL A 14 15.72 -14.43 0.35
N VAL A 15 15.18 -14.93 1.48
CA VAL A 15 14.78 -14.09 2.62
C VAL A 15 15.99 -13.72 3.50
N ALA A 16 17.06 -14.51 3.48
CA ALA A 16 18.22 -14.30 4.34
C ALA A 16 19.15 -13.14 3.92
N VAL A 17 19.06 -12.63 2.68
CA VAL A 17 19.83 -11.44 2.26
C VAL A 17 19.28 -10.15 2.90
N MET A 18 18.10 -10.19 3.52
CA MET A 18 17.53 -9.03 4.23
C MET A 18 17.81 -9.01 5.75
N LEU A 19 18.47 -10.03 6.34
CA LEU A 19 18.55 -10.15 7.81
C LEU A 19 19.96 -10.35 8.40
N ALA A 20 21.05 -10.24 7.64
CA ALA A 20 22.41 -10.41 8.17
C ALA A 20 23.39 -9.32 7.72
N SER A 21 23.09 -8.07 8.02
CA SER A 21 24.11 -7.02 8.12
C SER A 21 23.79 -6.11 9.31
N CYS A 22 24.16 -6.58 10.49
CA CYS A 22 24.47 -5.71 11.61
C CYS A 22 25.95 -5.38 11.53
N VAL A 23 26.31 -4.11 11.32
CA VAL A 23 27.28 -3.34 12.11
C VAL A 23 27.44 -1.96 11.44
N SER A 24 26.99 -0.95 12.17
CA SER A 24 27.37 0.46 12.10
C SER A 24 27.38 1.14 10.73
N ASP A 25 26.20 1.56 10.30
CA ASP A 25 25.96 2.97 10.04
C ASP A 25 24.50 3.26 10.33
N SER A 26 24.21 4.40 10.95
CA SER A 26 22.85 4.90 11.15
C SER A 26 22.24 5.28 9.80
N SER A 27 21.95 4.29 8.96
CA SER A 27 21.12 4.48 7.77
C SER A 27 19.70 4.72 8.27
N PRO A 28 19.07 5.87 7.97
CA PRO A 28 17.70 6.10 8.38
C PRO A 28 16.85 4.98 7.78
N THR A 29 16.09 4.26 8.62
CA THR A 29 15.09 3.33 8.13
C THR A 29 14.21 4.08 7.15
N PRO A 30 14.14 3.67 5.87
CA PRO A 30 13.40 4.43 4.87
C PRO A 30 11.96 4.55 5.32
N SER A 31 11.40 5.75 5.23
CA SER A 31 9.99 5.99 5.52
C SER A 31 9.09 5.07 4.67
N LEU A 32 7.88 4.77 5.14
CA LEU A 32 6.90 4.02 4.34
C LEU A 32 6.66 4.66 2.95
N ALA A 33 6.78 5.99 2.84
CA ALA A 33 6.65 6.69 1.57
C ALA A 33 7.78 6.34 0.61
N SER A 34 9.04 6.41 1.06
CA SER A 34 10.20 6.02 0.25
C SER A 34 10.20 4.53 -0.12
N GLN A 35 9.64 3.66 0.75
CA GLN A 35 9.50 2.24 0.43
C GLN A 35 8.42 2.01 -0.64
N ALA A 36 7.29 2.72 -0.57
CA ALA A 36 6.24 2.63 -1.59
C ALA A 36 6.70 3.19 -2.95
N GLU A 37 7.45 4.29 -2.97
CA GLU A 37 8.03 4.85 -4.19
C GLU A 37 9.03 3.89 -4.83
N ALA A 38 9.93 3.30 -4.03
CA ALA A 38 10.84 2.27 -4.52
C ALA A 38 10.09 1.01 -5.02
N ALA A 39 8.98 0.65 -4.39
CA ALA A 39 8.13 -0.46 -4.85
C ALA A 39 7.40 -0.14 -6.16
N GLU A 40 6.96 1.11 -6.37
CA GLU A 40 6.39 1.57 -7.64
C GLU A 40 7.44 1.52 -8.76
N GLU A 41 8.65 2.04 -8.53
CA GLU A 41 9.75 1.94 -9.50
C GLU A 41 10.10 0.48 -9.79
N ALA A 42 10.17 -0.36 -8.76
CA ALA A 42 10.41 -1.79 -8.92
C ALA A 42 9.26 -2.48 -9.70
N PHE A 43 8.02 -2.04 -9.54
CA PHE A 43 6.88 -2.59 -10.28
C PHE A 43 6.96 -2.25 -11.78
N ASP A 44 7.42 -1.05 -12.11
CA ASP A 44 7.56 -0.60 -13.50
C ASP A 44 8.72 -1.32 -14.22
N HIS A 45 9.80 -1.64 -13.51
CA HIS A 45 11.00 -2.25 -14.07
C HIS A 45 11.11 -3.78 -13.92
N SER A 46 10.42 -4.38 -12.94
CA SER A 46 10.51 -5.82 -12.67
C SER A 46 9.53 -6.63 -13.53
N SER A 47 9.94 -7.82 -13.97
CA SER A 47 9.04 -8.84 -14.54
C SER A 47 8.59 -9.89 -13.51
N VAL A 48 9.16 -9.87 -12.30
CA VAL A 48 8.97 -10.88 -11.26
C VAL A 48 8.31 -10.24 -10.03
N ASN A 49 7.38 -10.96 -9.40
CA ASN A 49 6.67 -10.57 -8.17
C ASN A 49 5.80 -9.29 -8.28
N LYS A 50 5.27 -8.96 -9.47
CA LYS A 50 4.37 -7.80 -9.66
C LYS A 50 3.16 -7.82 -8.72
N GLY A 51 2.61 -9.00 -8.44
CA GLY A 51 1.48 -9.15 -7.51
C GLY A 51 1.83 -8.72 -6.08
N GLU A 52 2.97 -9.18 -5.55
CA GLU A 52 3.44 -8.81 -4.21
C GLU A 52 3.81 -7.32 -4.11
N LEU A 53 4.46 -6.77 -5.14
CA LEU A 53 4.79 -5.35 -5.20
C LEU A 53 3.53 -4.49 -5.20
N LEU A 54 2.54 -4.83 -6.03
CA LEU A 54 1.29 -4.08 -6.09
C LEU A 54 0.49 -4.19 -4.80
N LYS A 55 0.50 -5.36 -4.14
CA LYS A 55 -0.08 -5.53 -2.82
C LYS A 55 0.56 -4.60 -1.80
N PHE A 56 1.89 -4.57 -1.74
CA PHE A 56 2.63 -3.72 -0.81
C PHE A 56 2.34 -2.23 -1.04
N ILE A 57 2.30 -1.78 -2.30
CA ILE A 57 1.94 -0.40 -2.66
C ILE A 57 0.53 -0.06 -2.13
N LEU A 58 -0.46 -0.93 -2.38
CA LEU A 58 -1.84 -0.72 -1.97
C LEU A 58 -2.02 -0.66 -0.45
N GLU A 59 -1.42 -1.61 0.28
CA GLU A 59 -1.48 -1.66 1.74
C GLU A 59 -0.80 -0.41 2.35
N THR A 60 0.32 0.01 1.77
CA THR A 60 1.03 1.21 2.23
C THR A 60 0.21 2.47 2.01
N ASP A 61 -0.45 2.62 0.87
CA ASP A 61 -1.30 3.77 0.58
C ASP A 61 -2.51 3.86 1.51
N ILE A 62 -3.13 2.72 1.84
CA ILE A 62 -4.19 2.64 2.85
C ILE A 62 -3.70 3.18 4.20
N ILE A 63 -2.55 2.68 4.67
CA ILE A 63 -1.96 3.09 5.97
C ILE A 63 -1.58 4.56 5.96
N ARG A 64 -0.91 5.03 4.90
CA ARG A 64 -0.51 6.43 4.72
C ARG A 64 -1.72 7.33 4.76
N GLY A 65 -2.76 6.99 4.00
CA GLY A 65 -4.00 7.74 3.97
C GLY A 65 -4.66 7.85 5.34
N ARG A 66 -4.68 6.75 6.11
CA ARG A 66 -5.21 6.74 7.48
C ARG A 66 -4.42 7.67 8.40
N ARG A 67 -3.08 7.57 8.40
CA ARG A 67 -2.19 8.41 9.22
C ARG A 67 -2.32 9.89 8.87
N ALA A 68 -2.38 10.22 7.58
CA ALA A 68 -2.55 11.59 7.10
C ALA A 68 -3.88 12.18 7.59
N TYR A 69 -4.96 11.38 7.52
CA TYR A 69 -6.26 11.75 8.05
C TYR A 69 -6.22 12.00 9.56
N GLU A 70 -5.70 11.07 10.35
CA GLU A 70 -5.63 11.19 11.81
C GLU A 70 -4.82 12.42 12.25
N LYS A 71 -3.67 12.66 11.61
CA LYS A 71 -2.80 13.81 11.90
C LYS A 71 -3.47 15.13 11.58
N SER A 72 -4.23 15.20 10.49
CA SER A 72 -4.72 16.47 9.94
C SER A 72 -6.20 16.73 10.21
N ARG A 73 -6.93 15.77 10.80
CA ARG A 73 -8.40 15.80 10.96
C ARG A 73 -8.92 17.13 11.47
N LEU A 74 -8.41 17.59 12.62
CA LEU A 74 -8.85 18.85 13.24
C LEU A 74 -8.65 20.04 12.31
N THR A 75 -7.50 20.12 11.66
CA THR A 75 -7.17 21.20 10.72
C THR A 75 -8.06 21.16 9.48
N MET A 76 -8.32 19.96 8.94
CA MET A 76 -9.20 19.75 7.79
C MET A 76 -10.65 20.14 8.09
N THR A 77 -11.13 19.85 9.30
CA THR A 77 -12.47 20.29 9.70
C THR A 77 -12.59 21.80 9.80
N ARG A 78 -11.51 22.54 10.09
CA ARG A 78 -11.55 24.00 10.28
C ARG A 78 -11.42 24.80 8.98
N SER A 79 -10.88 24.22 7.91
CA SER A 79 -10.60 24.93 6.66
C SER A 79 -11.12 24.16 5.46
N HIS A 80 -11.96 24.80 4.64
CA HIS A 80 -12.55 24.18 3.44
C HIS A 80 -11.47 23.70 2.46
N ASN A 81 -10.43 24.52 2.27
CA ASN A 81 -9.31 24.20 1.36
C ASN A 81 -8.48 22.99 1.82
N MET A 82 -8.64 22.56 3.08
CA MET A 82 -7.89 21.43 3.64
C MET A 82 -8.62 20.10 3.44
N GLU A 83 -9.89 20.07 3.01
CA GLU A 83 -10.52 18.81 2.52
C GLU A 83 -9.76 18.24 1.31
N LEU A 84 -9.08 19.11 0.54
CA LEU A 84 -8.22 18.74 -0.58
C LEU A 84 -6.91 18.07 -0.14
N LEU A 85 -6.54 18.13 1.14
CA LEU A 85 -5.35 17.47 1.69
C LEU A 85 -5.56 16.00 2.04
N LEU A 86 -6.77 15.48 1.90
CA LEU A 86 -6.93 14.03 1.81
C LEU A 86 -6.29 13.60 0.51
N ASP A 87 -5.00 13.24 0.56
CA ASP A 87 -4.30 12.57 -0.53
C ASP A 87 -5.27 11.55 -1.13
N PRO A 88 -5.80 11.82 -2.35
CA PRO A 88 -6.69 10.88 -2.97
C PRO A 88 -5.88 9.58 -3.13
N PRO A 89 -6.48 8.41 -2.85
CA PRO A 89 -5.85 7.17 -3.26
C PRO A 89 -5.55 7.32 -4.74
N ARG A 90 -4.37 6.87 -5.16
CA ARG A 90 -4.01 6.80 -6.59
C ARG A 90 -4.85 5.72 -7.29
N TYR A 91 -6.14 5.63 -6.98
CA TYR A 91 -7.07 4.58 -7.32
C TYR A 91 -7.08 4.31 -8.82
N HIS A 92 -7.24 5.36 -9.64
CA HIS A 92 -7.23 5.20 -11.10
C HIS A 92 -5.87 4.67 -11.60
N ARG A 93 -4.76 5.09 -10.98
CA ARG A 93 -3.42 4.60 -11.32
C ARG A 93 -3.27 3.13 -10.91
N HIS A 94 -3.58 2.78 -9.66
CA HIS A 94 -3.48 1.42 -9.15
C HIS A 94 -4.41 0.44 -9.87
N GLN A 95 -5.60 0.88 -10.23
CA GLN A 95 -6.52 0.12 -11.06
C GLN A 95 -5.92 -0.10 -12.46
N SER A 96 -5.36 0.92 -13.08
CA SER A 96 -4.71 0.79 -14.40
C SER A 96 -3.51 -0.17 -14.33
N MET A 97 -2.65 -0.03 -13.32
CA MET A 97 -1.51 -0.93 -13.07
C MET A 97 -1.96 -2.38 -12.89
N LEU A 98 -3.08 -2.61 -12.19
CA LEU A 98 -3.64 -3.94 -11.98
C LEU A 98 -4.19 -4.54 -13.28
N GLU A 99 -4.96 -3.76 -14.06
CA GLU A 99 -5.53 -4.21 -15.33
C GLU A 99 -4.42 -4.51 -16.35
N GLU A 100 -3.36 -3.68 -16.40
CA GLU A 100 -2.17 -3.93 -17.20
C GLU A 100 -1.44 -5.21 -16.76
N ALA A 101 -1.26 -5.41 -15.45
CA ALA A 101 -0.62 -6.59 -14.91
C ALA A 101 -1.38 -7.88 -15.27
N ARG A 102 -2.72 -7.83 -15.26
CA ARG A 102 -3.60 -8.91 -15.70
C ARG A 102 -3.50 -9.13 -17.21
N ALA A 103 -3.58 -8.08 -18.02
CA ALA A 103 -3.48 -8.15 -19.48
C ALA A 103 -2.15 -8.79 -19.92
N ASN A 104 -1.06 -8.45 -19.22
CA ASN A 104 0.27 -8.99 -19.45
C ASN A 104 0.50 -10.38 -18.83
N LYS A 105 -0.51 -10.97 -18.17
CA LYS A 105 -0.43 -12.27 -17.48
C LYS A 105 0.72 -12.35 -16.46
N THR A 106 1.09 -11.21 -15.88
CA THR A 106 2.15 -11.10 -14.85
C THR A 106 1.64 -11.38 -13.44
N VAL A 107 0.31 -11.52 -13.30
CA VAL A 107 -0.41 -11.79 -12.06
C VAL A 107 -1.43 -12.87 -12.36
N SER A 108 -1.58 -13.84 -11.46
CA SER A 108 -2.59 -14.91 -11.59
C SER A 108 -4.01 -14.35 -11.41
N GLU A 109 -5.02 -15.09 -11.86
CA GLU A 109 -6.42 -14.64 -11.72
C GLU A 109 -6.83 -14.52 -10.24
N GLU A 110 -6.34 -15.42 -9.37
CA GLU A 110 -6.61 -15.37 -7.93
C GLU A 110 -5.99 -14.12 -7.28
N GLU A 111 -4.72 -13.83 -7.60
CA GLU A 111 -4.04 -12.62 -7.15
C GLU A 111 -4.72 -11.35 -7.69
N TYR A 112 -5.17 -11.36 -8.95
CA TYR A 112 -5.90 -10.25 -9.54
C TYR A 112 -7.18 -9.94 -8.76
N LEU A 113 -7.98 -10.97 -8.43
CA LEU A 113 -9.21 -10.78 -7.65
C LEU A 113 -8.92 -10.22 -6.26
N HIS A 114 -7.86 -10.70 -5.60
CA HIS A 114 -7.42 -10.19 -4.31
C HIS A 114 -6.99 -8.72 -4.39
N LEU A 115 -6.12 -8.38 -5.34
CA LEU A 115 -5.62 -7.02 -5.55
C LEU A 115 -6.73 -6.06 -5.95
N ARG A 116 -7.68 -6.50 -6.77
CA ARG A 116 -8.86 -5.71 -7.14
C ARG A 116 -9.70 -5.36 -5.93
N ASN A 117 -9.85 -6.29 -4.99
CA ASN A 117 -10.52 -6.04 -3.72
C ASN A 117 -9.75 -5.02 -2.87
N LEU A 118 -8.42 -5.11 -2.81
CA LEU A 118 -7.60 -4.11 -2.10
C LEU A 118 -7.72 -2.71 -2.71
N VAL A 119 -7.69 -2.59 -4.04
CA VAL A 119 -7.94 -1.33 -4.77
C VAL A 119 -9.30 -0.74 -4.40
N LYS A 120 -10.34 -1.59 -4.31
CA LYS A 120 -11.69 -1.18 -3.90
C LYS A 120 -11.72 -0.69 -2.45
N ILE A 121 -11.10 -1.42 -1.53
CA ILE A 121 -11.00 -1.04 -0.10
C ILE A 121 -10.30 0.30 0.04
N ALA A 122 -9.20 0.54 -0.68
CA ALA A 122 -8.48 1.81 -0.63
C ALA A 122 -9.37 3.01 -1.01
N ASN A 123 -10.21 2.85 -2.03
CA ASN A 123 -11.18 3.87 -2.45
C ASN A 123 -12.29 4.06 -1.42
N GLU A 124 -12.89 2.96 -0.94
CA GLU A 124 -13.95 3.00 0.09
C GLU A 124 -13.46 3.68 1.38
N GLU A 125 -12.24 3.36 1.83
CA GLU A 125 -11.65 4.01 3.00
C GLU A 125 -11.44 5.51 2.80
N TRP A 126 -11.07 5.94 1.59
CA TRP A 126 -10.92 7.37 1.29
C TRP A 126 -12.27 8.09 1.28
N LEU A 127 -13.28 7.52 0.63
CA LEU A 127 -14.65 8.06 0.63
C LEU A 127 -15.21 8.16 2.06
N ALA A 128 -14.98 7.13 2.88
CA ALA A 128 -15.38 7.12 4.28
C ALA A 128 -14.69 8.25 5.07
N ARG A 129 -13.40 8.48 4.86
CA ARG A 129 -12.66 9.59 5.50
C ARG A 129 -13.20 10.95 5.06
N ARG A 130 -13.45 11.17 3.77
CA ARG A 130 -14.09 12.40 3.26
C ARG A 130 -15.43 12.65 3.94
N SER A 131 -16.29 11.65 3.95
CA SER A 131 -17.61 11.73 4.59
C SER A 131 -17.52 12.10 6.06
N ARG A 132 -16.56 11.51 6.81
CA ARG A 132 -16.32 11.86 8.22
C ARG A 132 -15.89 13.31 8.41
N ILE A 133 -15.02 13.85 7.56
CA ILE A 133 -14.64 15.27 7.65
C ILE A 133 -15.88 16.14 7.45
N THR A 134 -16.67 15.87 6.41
CA THR A 134 -17.90 16.61 6.15
C THR A 134 -18.87 16.55 7.33
N GLN A 135 -19.00 15.39 7.98
CA GLN A 135 -19.81 15.22 9.20
C GLN A 135 -19.24 16.01 10.39
N ASP A 136 -17.93 15.97 10.61
CA ASP A 136 -17.28 16.72 11.68
C ASP A 136 -17.45 18.24 11.47
N ARG A 137 -17.37 18.72 10.22
CA ARG A 137 -17.59 20.14 9.87
C ARG A 137 -18.98 20.57 10.27
N ALA A 138 -19.99 19.80 9.86
CA ALA A 138 -21.38 20.04 10.21
C ALA A 138 -21.60 20.02 11.73
N ARG A 139 -20.97 19.07 12.45
CA ARG A 139 -21.09 18.96 13.91
C ARG A 139 -20.47 20.15 14.65
N TRP A 140 -19.38 20.71 14.14
CA TRP A 140 -18.66 21.83 14.78
C TRP A 140 -19.10 23.21 14.25
N GLY A 141 -20.09 23.26 13.37
CA GLY A 141 -20.62 24.52 12.82
C GLY A 141 -19.71 25.18 11.79
N PHE A 142 -18.76 24.43 11.21
CA PHE A 142 -17.99 24.94 10.09
C PHE A 142 -18.82 24.85 8.80
N PRO A 143 -18.78 25.88 7.93
CA PRO A 143 -19.47 25.84 6.65
C PRO A 143 -19.00 24.64 5.83
N ARG A 144 -19.87 24.04 5.01
CA ARG A 144 -19.49 22.92 4.15
C ARG A 144 -18.42 23.36 3.18
#